data_AF-A0A838NTU6-F1
#
_entry.id   AF-A0A838NTU6-F1
#
_cell.length_a   1.000
_cell.length_b   1.000
_cell.length_c   1.000
_cell.angle_alpha   90.00
_cell.angle_beta   90.00
_cell.angle_gamma   90.00
#
_symmetry.space_group_name_H-M   'P 1'
#
loop_
_entity.id
_entity.type
_entity.pdbx_description
1 polymer ?
#
loop_
_entity_poly.entity_id
_entity_poly.type
_entity_poly.pdbx_seq_one_letter_code
_entity_poly.pdbx_strand_id
1 'polypeptide(L)' 'AMGRPVGVAVDRLGGLLVADDVGNSVWRVSAALPQH' A
#
# COMPACT_ATOMS: atom_id res chain seq x y z
N ALA A 1 -8.23 -3.88 -10.78
CA ALA A 1 -7.70 -2.54 -10.45
C ALA A 1 -7.59 -2.44 -8.94
N MET A 2 -6.61 -1.69 -8.41
CA MET A 2 -6.56 -1.38 -6.97
C MET A 2 -7.78 -0.50 -6.65
N GLY A 3 -8.55 -0.81 -5.59
CA GLY A 3 -9.71 -0.02 -5.17
C GLY A 3 -9.34 1.41 -4.75
N ARG A 4 -10.33 2.24 -4.39
CA ARG A 4 -10.01 3.60 -3.97
C ARG A 4 -9.40 3.55 -2.55
N PRO A 5 -8.29 4.24 -2.30
CA PRO A 5 -7.73 4.33 -0.95
C PRO A 5 -8.70 5.02 0.00
N VAL A 6 -8.99 4.39 1.14
CA VAL A 6 -9.79 4.99 2.22
C VAL A 6 -9.00 5.20 3.52
N GLY A 7 -7.83 4.59 3.63
CA GLY A 7 -6.91 4.78 4.75
C GLY A 7 -5.48 4.43 4.37
N VAL A 8 -4.52 5.13 4.98
CA VAL A 8 -3.08 4.94 4.76
C VAL A 8 -2.33 4.95 6.10
N ALA A 9 -1.39 4.03 6.27
CA ALA A 9 -0.48 3.98 7.40
C ALA A 9 0.94 3.56 6.97
N VAL A 10 1.95 4.00 7.73
CA VAL A 10 3.34 3.54 7.55
C VAL A 10 3.57 2.28 8.40
N ASP A 11 4.13 1.24 7.79
CA ASP A 11 4.51 0.02 8.51
C ASP A 11 5.89 0.14 9.19
N ARG A 12 6.23 -0.84 10.03
CA ARG A 12 7.49 -0.86 10.77
C ARG A 12 8.74 -1.00 9.89
N LEU A 13 8.57 -1.37 8.63
CA LEU A 13 9.62 -1.54 7.63
C LEU A 13 9.70 -0.33 6.67
N GLY A 14 8.94 0.75 6.95
CA GLY A 14 8.91 1.96 6.13
C GLY A 14 8.08 1.85 4.85
N GLY A 15 7.29 0.78 4.68
CA GLY A 15 6.31 0.64 3.61
C GLY A 15 4.98 1.34 3.90
N LEU A 16 4.12 1.47 2.89
CA LEU A 16 2.76 2.01 3.04
C LEU A 16 1.73 0.88 3.00
N LEU A 17 0.87 0.83 4.01
CA LEU A 17 -0.35 0.01 4.02
C LEU A 17 -1.51 0.85 3.51
N VAL A 18 -2.22 0.34 2.51
CA VAL A 18 -3.38 1.00 1.90
C VAL A 18 -4.60 0.12 2.07
N ALA A 19 -5.60 0.61 2.81
CA ALA A 19 -6.90 -0.03 2.89
C ALA A 19 -7.77 0.46 1.72
N ASP A 20 -8.36 -0.49 0.99
CA ASP A 20 -9.29 -0.18 -0.10
C ASP A 20 -10.76 -0.41 0.27
N ASP A 21 -11.66 0.31 -0.41
CA ASP A 21 -13.10 0.25 -0.21
C ASP A 21 -13.80 -0.84 -1.03
N VAL A 22 -13.30 -1.15 -2.23
CA VAL A 22 -13.93 -2.11 -3.17
C VAL A 22 -13.59 -3.57 -2.83
N GLY A 23 -12.37 -3.84 -2.36
CA GLY A 23 -11.84 -5.19 -2.21
C GLY A 23 -11.85 -5.71 -0.77
N ASN A 24 -12.20 -4.88 0.21
CA ASN A 24 -11.97 -5.15 1.64
C ASN A 24 -10.54 -5.68 1.88
N SER A 25 -9.57 -5.13 1.13
CA SER A 25 -8.20 -5.63 1.05
C SER A 25 -7.22 -4.58 1.55
N VAL A 26 -6.10 -5.05 2.10
CA VAL A 26 -4.96 -4.20 2.50
C VAL A 26 -3.78 -4.55 1.61
N TRP A 27 -3.32 -3.57 0.83
CA TRP A 27 -2.12 -3.71 0.00
C TRP A 27 -0.92 -3.07 0.68
N ARG A 28 0.24 -3.70 0.52
CA ARG A 28 1.52 -3.13 0.96
C ARG A 28 2.31 -2.63 -0.24
N VAL A 29 2.59 -1.34 -0.25
CA VAL A 29 3.45 -0.70 -1.25
C VAL A 29 4.82 -0.45 -0.63
N SER A 30 5.88 -0.90 -1.29
CA SER A 30 7.26 -0.61 -0.94
C SER A 30 8.00 -0.04 -2.15
N ALA A 31 9.04 0.74 -1.89
CA ALA A 31 9.93 1.20 -2.95
C ALA A 31 10.52 0.00 -3.70
N ALA A 32 10.58 0.11 -5.02
CA ALA A 32 11.39 -0.80 -5.82
C ALA A 32 12.87 -0.50 -5.57
N LEU A 33 13.73 -1.52 -5.64
CA LEU A 33 15.16 -1.31 -5.66
C LEU A 33 15.53 -0.46 -6.89
N PRO A 34 16.45 0.51 -6.76
CA PRO A 34 16.96 1.26 -7.90
C PRO A 34 17.53 0.31 -8.97
N GLN A 35 17.22 0.56 -10.24
CA GLN A 35 17.88 -0.10 -11.36
C GLN A 35 19.11 0.73 -11.73
N HIS A 36 20.28 0.10 -11.74
CA HIS A 36 21.53 0.68 -12.23
C HIS A 36 21.58 0.66 -13.75
#